data_AF-A0A7J3CV43-F1
#
_entry.id   AF-A0A7J3CV43-F1
#
_cell.length_a   1.000
_cell.length_b   1.000
_cell.length_c   1.000
_cell.angle_alpha   90.00
_cell.angle_beta   90.00
_cell.angle_gamma   90.00
#
_symmetry.space_group_name_H-M   'P 1'
#
loop_
_entity.id
_entity.type
_entity.pdbx_description
1 polymer ?
#
loop_
_entity_poly.entity_id
_entity_poly.type
_entity_poly.pdbx_seq_one_letter_code
_entity_poly.pdbx_strand_id
1 'polypeptide(L)'
;MAGLSSAERIKKLLKIILQNNLVLLQGRLRAEEEARLIEDTMALVGTLKGFRGVELAVLSSKNENLNFGSLLRNRLAKILGMENAITVIGPASIVREIKKDPSKIELLLKK
;
A
#
# COMPACT_ATOMS: atom_id res chain seq x y z
N MET A 1 5.82 -9.55 10.77
CA MET A 1 4.39 -9.93 10.70
C MET A 1 4.17 -11.42 10.93
N ALA A 2 5.23 -12.24 11.09
CA ALA A 2 5.08 -13.66 11.40
C ALA A 2 4.36 -13.85 12.75
N GLY A 3 3.42 -14.81 12.80
CA GLY A 3 2.68 -15.19 14.01
C GLY A 3 1.37 -14.43 14.27
N LEU A 4 0.98 -13.46 13.43
CA LEU A 4 -0.30 -12.75 13.57
C LEU A 4 -1.41 -13.46 12.78
N SER A 5 -2.62 -13.48 13.33
CA SER A 5 -3.83 -13.82 12.57
C SER A 5 -4.11 -12.76 11.49
N SER A 6 -4.93 -13.12 10.49
CA SER A 6 -5.35 -12.21 9.42
C SER A 6 -5.95 -10.91 9.99
N ALA A 7 -6.80 -11.01 11.02
CA ALA A 7 -7.43 -9.85 11.64
C ALA A 7 -6.42 -8.93 12.35
N GLU A 8 -5.47 -9.50 13.10
CA GLU A 8 -4.43 -8.72 13.77
C GLU A 8 -3.49 -8.04 12.78
N ARG A 9 -3.20 -8.71 11.66
CA ARG A 9 -2.40 -8.16 10.58
C ARG A 9 -3.09 -6.95 9.93
N ILE A 10 -4.39 -7.03 9.65
CA ILE A 10 -5.17 -5.91 9.12
C ILE A 10 -5.26 -4.75 10.12
N LYS A 11 -5.52 -5.03 11.39
CA LYS A 11 -5.53 -4.00 12.44
C LYS A 11 -4.19 -3.27 12.53
N LYS A 12 -3.08 -4.00 12.44
CA LYS A 12 -1.73 -3.42 12.42
C LYS A 12 -1.49 -2.57 11.17
N LEU A 13 -1.91 -3.05 10.00
CA LEU A 13 -1.84 -2.29 8.74
C LEU A 13 -2.58 -0.97 8.84
N LEU A 14 -3.85 -0.99 9.25
CA LEU A 14 -4.66 0.22 9.40
C LEU A 14 -4.04 1.20 10.39
N LYS A 15 -3.51 0.73 11.53
CA LYS A 15 -2.83 1.60 12.49
C LYS A 15 -1.66 2.36 11.86
N ILE A 16 -0.86 1.70 11.02
CA ILE A 16 0.28 2.33 10.33
C ILE A 16 -0.23 3.33 9.28
N ILE A 17 -1.25 2.95 8.50
CA ILE A 17 -1.82 3.78 7.44
C ILE A 17 -2.45 5.06 8.01
N LEU A 18 -3.16 4.96 9.13
CA LEU A 18 -3.77 6.12 9.81
C LEU A 18 -2.74 7.13 10.32
N GLN A 19 -1.48 6.72 10.50
CA GLN A 19 -0.36 7.62 10.80
C GLN A 19 0.25 8.26 9.54
N ASN A 20 -0.49 8.22 8.42
CA ASN A 20 -0.10 8.78 7.14
C ASN A 20 1.13 8.10 6.51
N ASN A 21 1.37 6.83 6.85
CA ASN A 21 2.49 6.04 6.33
C ASN A 21 2.05 5.14 5.17
N LEU A 22 3.00 4.84 4.28
CA LEU A 22 2.88 3.78 3.30
C LEU A 22 3.38 2.46 3.88
N VAL A 23 2.72 1.37 3.49
CA VAL A 23 3.17 0.01 3.77
C VAL A 23 3.49 -0.70 2.47
N LEU A 24 4.69 -1.28 2.42
CA LEU A 24 5.13 -2.16 1.35
C LEU A 24 5.06 -3.60 1.84
N LEU A 25 4.29 -4.43 1.14
CA LEU A 25 4.18 -5.86 1.40
C LEU A 25 4.78 -6.64 0.25
N GLN A 26 5.62 -7.62 0.58
CA GLN A 26 6.02 -8.64 -0.37
C GLN A 26 4.83 -9.56 -0.64
N GLY A 27 4.52 -9.79 -1.92
CA GLY A 27 3.37 -10.56 -2.36
C GLY A 27 2.08 -9.74 -2.40
N ARG A 28 0.95 -10.44 -2.31
CA ARG A 28 -0.40 -9.89 -2.27
C ARG A 28 -1.03 -10.10 -0.89
N LEU A 29 -2.05 -9.31 -0.56
CA LEU A 29 -2.97 -9.68 0.51
C LEU A 29 -3.77 -10.92 0.08
N ARG A 30 -4.20 -11.72 1.06
CA ARG A 30 -5.22 -12.75 0.80
C ARG A 30 -6.56 -12.07 0.56
N ALA A 31 -7.46 -12.75 -0.16
CA ALA A 31 -8.77 -12.18 -0.49
C ALA A 31 -9.57 -11.79 0.77
N GLU A 32 -9.48 -12.59 1.83
CA GLU A 32 -10.17 -12.35 3.10
C GLU A 32 -9.56 -11.14 3.84
N GLU A 33 -8.25 -10.97 3.74
CA GLU A 33 -7.53 -9.82 4.31
C GLU A 33 -7.89 -8.53 3.57
N GLU A 34 -7.96 -8.58 2.24
CA GLU A 34 -8.34 -7.44 1.41
C GLU A 34 -9.79 -7.01 1.67
N ALA A 35 -10.73 -7.97 1.71
CA ALA A 35 -12.12 -7.71 2.06
C ALA A 35 -12.23 -7.06 3.46
N ARG A 36 -11.53 -7.61 4.45
CA ARG A 36 -11.54 -7.07 5.81
C ARG A 36 -10.92 -5.68 5.89
N LEU A 37 -9.84 -5.42 5.16
CA LEU A 37 -9.22 -4.10 5.10
C LEU A 37 -10.19 -3.07 4.52
N ILE A 38 -10.94 -3.42 3.48
CA ILE A 38 -11.96 -2.54 2.87
C ILE A 38 -13.09 -2.26 3.86
N GLU A 39 -13.61 -3.30 4.51
CA GLU A 39 -14.69 -3.18 5.50
C GLU A 39 -14.31 -2.26 6.66
N ASP A 40 -13.17 -2.54 7.31
CA ASP A 40 -12.68 -1.73 8.42
C ASP A 40 -12.35 -0.29 7.97
N THR A 41 -11.87 -0.11 6.74
CA THR A 41 -11.64 1.22 6.15
C THR A 41 -12.94 2.00 6.02
N MET A 42 -14.00 1.37 5.50
CA MET A 42 -15.30 2.02 5.31
C MET A 42 -15.92 2.47 6.63
N ALA A 43 -15.75 1.69 7.70
CA ALA A 43 -16.18 2.09 9.04
C ALA A 43 -15.44 3.33 9.59
N LEU A 44 -14.21 3.58 9.12
CA LEU A 44 -13.38 4.71 9.54
C LEU A 44 -13.56 5.96 8.66
N VAL A 45 -14.00 5.79 7.42
CA VAL A 45 -14.29 6.92 6.52
C VAL A 45 -15.48 7.70 7.07
N GLY A 46 -15.31 9.02 7.19
CA GLY A 46 -16.34 9.92 7.74
C GLY A 46 -16.35 10.02 9.27
N THR A 47 -15.75 9.06 9.99
CA THR A 47 -15.55 9.17 11.45
C THR A 47 -14.23 9.87 11.80
N LEU A 48 -13.18 9.60 11.03
CA LEU A 48 -11.87 10.25 11.18
C LEU A 48 -11.71 11.43 10.22
N LYS A 49 -11.58 12.64 10.77
CA LYS A 49 -11.42 13.88 9.99
C LYS A 49 -10.18 13.79 9.09
N GLY A 50 -10.36 13.99 7.78
CA GLY A 50 -9.28 14.00 6.80
C GLY A 50 -8.89 12.61 6.26
N PHE A 51 -9.38 11.52 6.86
CA PHE A 51 -9.17 10.18 6.32
C PHE A 51 -10.17 9.90 5.19
N ARG A 52 -9.66 9.70 3.97
CA ARG A 52 -10.46 9.46 2.76
C ARG A 52 -10.51 7.99 2.33
N GLY A 53 -9.94 7.10 3.13
CA GLY A 53 -9.83 5.68 2.84
C GLY A 53 -8.43 5.21 2.50
N VAL A 54 -8.33 3.92 2.20
CA VAL A 54 -7.10 3.20 1.85
C VAL A 54 -7.10 2.88 0.36
N GLU A 55 -5.93 2.93 -0.27
CA GLU A 55 -5.75 2.50 -1.65
C GLU A 55 -4.68 1.42 -1.74
N LEU A 56 -4.95 0.42 -2.58
CA LEU A 56 -4.06 -0.71 -2.86
C LEU A 56 -3.52 -0.60 -4.28
N ALA A 57 -2.21 -0.82 -4.44
CA ALA A 57 -1.57 -0.93 -5.74
C ALA A 57 -0.64 -2.14 -5.76
N VAL A 58 -0.98 -3.14 -6.58
CA VAL A 58 -0.15 -4.32 -6.78
C VAL A 58 0.77 -4.09 -7.98
N LEU A 59 2.07 -4.15 -7.72
CA LEU A 59 3.14 -4.09 -8.70
C LEU A 59 3.56 -5.53 -9.00
N SER A 60 3.34 -6.01 -10.22
CA SER A 60 3.77 -7.35 -10.63
C SER A 60 4.29 -7.34 -12.06
N SER A 61 5.26 -8.20 -12.36
CA SER A 61 5.87 -8.29 -13.70
C SER A 61 4.89 -8.68 -14.81
N LYS A 62 3.69 -9.18 -14.46
CA LYS A 62 2.70 -9.69 -15.40
C LYS A 62 1.68 -8.63 -15.85
N ASN A 63 1.58 -7.52 -15.12
CA ASN A 63 0.65 -6.42 -15.42
C ASN A 63 1.45 -5.17 -15.79
N GLU A 64 2.06 -5.20 -16.97
CA GLU A 64 2.69 -4.03 -17.60
C GLU A 64 1.62 -3.06 -18.12
N ASN A 65 0.88 -2.42 -17.21
CA ASN A 65 0.26 -1.15 -17.56
C ASN A 65 1.39 -0.10 -17.60
N LEU A 66 1.73 0.32 -18.82
CA LEU A 66 3.07 0.71 -19.25
C LEU A 66 3.75 1.88 -18.50
N ASN A 67 3.07 2.67 -17.68
CA ASN A 67 3.67 3.90 -17.12
C ASN A 67 3.87 3.92 -15.60
N PHE A 68 2.88 3.53 -14.79
CA PHE A 68 2.98 3.69 -13.33
C PHE A 68 3.65 2.49 -12.65
N GLY A 69 3.19 1.28 -12.97
CA GLY A 69 3.63 0.06 -12.29
C GLY A 69 5.10 -0.27 -12.57
N SER A 70 5.53 -0.06 -13.82
CA SER A 70 6.91 -0.25 -14.29
C SER A 70 7.89 0.72 -13.63
N LEU A 71 7.57 2.02 -13.61
CA LEU A 71 8.42 3.05 -12.99
C LEU A 71 8.55 2.83 -11.48
N LEU A 72 7.45 2.55 -10.79
CA LEU A 72 7.48 2.34 -9.34
C LEU A 72 8.24 1.06 -8.97
N ARG A 73 8.04 -0.02 -9.75
CA ARG A 73 8.81 -1.26 -9.59
C ARG A 73 10.31 -1.02 -9.80
N ASN A 74 10.72 -0.32 -10.85
CA ASN A 74 12.14 -0.05 -11.10
C ASN A 74 12.78 0.76 -9.95
N ARG A 75 12.06 1.72 -9.37
CA ARG A 75 12.55 2.48 -8.20
C ARG A 75 12.64 1.59 -6.96
N LEU A 76 11.61 0.80 -6.67
CA LEU A 76 11.62 -0.11 -5.53
C LEU A 76 12.63 -1.24 -5.69
N ALA A 77 12.87 -1.74 -6.90
CA ALA A 77 13.90 -2.74 -7.19
C ALA A 77 15.30 -2.19 -6.91
N LYS A 78 15.57 -0.91 -7.23
CA LYS A 78 16.85 -0.26 -6.90
C LYS A 78 17.06 -0.07 -5.39
N ILE A 79 15.98 0.15 -4.64
CA ILE A 79 16.06 0.42 -3.19
C ILE A 79 16.06 -0.89 -2.37
N LEU A 80 15.26 -1.87 -2.78
CA LEU A 80 14.93 -3.06 -1.98
C LEU A 80 15.39 -4.39 -2.60
N GLY A 81 15.86 -4.40 -3.85
CA GLY A 81 16.34 -5.62 -4.52
C GLY A 81 15.27 -6.70 -4.72
N MET A 82 13.98 -6.34 -4.76
CA MET A 82 12.89 -7.31 -4.76
C MET A 82 12.41 -7.67 -6.18
N GLU A 83 12.45 -8.96 -6.53
CA GLU A 83 11.98 -9.47 -7.83
C GLU A 83 10.48 -9.85 -7.85
N ASN A 84 9.90 -10.09 -6.67
CA ASN A 84 8.54 -10.57 -6.48
C ASN A 84 7.47 -9.47 -6.62
N ALA A 85 6.20 -9.87 -6.72
CA ALA A 85 5.08 -8.92 -6.66
C ALA A 85 5.13 -8.12 -5.34
N ILE A 86 4.92 -6.81 -5.42
CA ILE A 86 4.87 -5.91 -4.26
C ILE A 86 3.48 -5.30 -4.19
N THR A 87 2.88 -5.31 -3.01
CA THR A 87 1.65 -4.56 -2.75
C THR A 87 1.98 -3.30 -1.97
N VAL A 88 1.65 -2.15 -2.55
CA VAL A 88 1.72 -0.85 -1.89
C VAL A 88 0.34 -0.55 -1.30
N ILE A 89 0.30 -0.22 -0.01
CA ILE A 89 -0.93 0.11 0.72
C ILE A 89 -0.72 1.42 1.45
N GLY A 90 -1.68 2.34 1.38
CA GLY A 90 -1.59 3.60 2.11
C GLY A 90 -2.84 4.46 2.03
N PRO A 91 -2.81 5.66 2.62
CA PRO A 91 -3.91 6.61 2.51
C PRO A 91 -4.18 6.93 1.04
N ALA A 92 -5.45 6.94 0.64
CA ALA A 92 -5.82 7.24 -0.74
C ALA A 92 -5.29 8.61 -1.23
N SER A 93 -5.12 9.57 -0.31
CA SER A 93 -4.46 10.86 -0.59
C SER A 93 -3.04 10.68 -1.12
N ILE A 94 -2.21 9.92 -0.40
CA ILE A 94 -0.79 9.71 -0.70
C ILE A 94 -0.64 8.82 -1.94
N VAL A 95 -1.37 7.71 -1.99
CA VAL A 95 -1.24 6.75 -3.10
C VAL A 95 -1.62 7.40 -4.43
N ARG A 96 -2.67 8.23 -4.47
CA ARG A 96 -3.03 9.02 -5.67
C ARG A 96 -1.96 10.01 -6.06
N GLU A 97 -1.28 10.62 -5.10
CA GLU A 97 -0.20 11.56 -5.36
C GLU A 97 1.01 10.87 -6.00
N ILE A 98 1.35 9.67 -5.52
CA ILE A 98 2.42 8.83 -6.09
C ILE A 98 2.02 8.32 -7.47
N LYS A 99 0.75 7.97 -7.68
CA LYS A 99 0.22 7.63 -9.02
C LYS A 99 0.41 8.75 -10.03
N LYS A 100 0.30 10.01 -9.61
CA LYS A 100 0.58 11.18 -10.44
C LYS A 100 2.08 11.42 -10.63
N ASP A 101 2.87 11.22 -9.58
CA ASP A 101 4.32 11.40 -9.59
C ASP A 101 5.03 10.30 -8.78
N PRO A 102 5.53 9.25 -9.45
CA PRO A 102 6.22 8.13 -8.80
C PRO A 102 7.49 8.51 -8.03
N SER A 103 8.09 9.68 -8.29
CA SER A 103 9.31 10.11 -7.59
C SER A 103 9.08 10.41 -6.11
N LYS A 104 7.84 10.77 -5.74
CA LYS A 104 7.46 11.09 -4.35
C LYS A 104 7.59 9.93 -3.39
N ILE A 105 7.62 8.68 -3.88
CA ILE A 105 7.84 7.51 -3.02
C ILE A 105 9.21 7.56 -2.34
N GLU A 106 10.24 8.10 -3.02
CA GLU A 106 11.60 8.16 -2.49
C GLU A 106 11.71 9.13 -1.30
N LEU A 107 10.92 10.21 -1.32
CA LEU A 107 10.83 11.17 -0.21
C LEU A 107 10.18 10.55 1.03
N LEU A 108 9.23 9.64 0.83
CA LEU A 108 8.51 8.96 1.91
C LEU A 108 9.31 7.81 2.52
N LEU A 109 10.24 7.22 1.76
CA LEU A 109 11.12 6.15 2.22
C LEU A 109 12.42 6.64 2.88
N LYS A 110 12.85 7.89 2.62
CA LYS A 110 14.10 8.47 3.12
C LYS A 110 14.03 9.10 4.54
N LYS A 111 13.17 8.60 5.43
CA LYS A 111 13.08 9.09 6.82
C LYS A 111 13.63 8.10 7.82
#